data_AF-A0A1G6GSF7-F1
#
_entry.id   AF-A0A1G6GSF7-F1
#
_cell.length_a   1.000
_cell.length_b   1.000
_cell.length_c   1.000
_cell.angle_alpha   90.00
_cell.angle_beta   90.00
_cell.angle_gamma   90.00
#
_symmetry.space_group_name_H-M   'P 1'
#
loop_
_entity.id
_entity.type
_entity.pdbx_description
1 polymer ?
#
loop_
_entity_poly.entity_id
_entity_poly.type
_entity_poly.pdbx_seq_one_letter_code
_entity_poly.pdbx_strand_id
1 'polypeptide(L)'
;MQQPLFYRSKLNIHLWWLSAVVIIINILLYLYQISHGVDSADPKLTDAIKWGADYAPLTLLLQPERLFTAMFFHFGFIHLALNMWALYIFGQVVEQIYGRIYFCIIYIFSGIFGNLLTDVISIYNSQIAMNTHHFSNELLPHVSAGASGAVMGLGGALTVLAYLPSHASYPFILSKKSLMIVMLLNLAIGIFTPNINNIAHLSGFAMGALLTLIWYITKQKFNLVMAKICGLVFALGMCLSLYVYCIYYSKTVLELWQALLSANAFT
;
A
#
# COMPACT_ATOMS: atom_id res chain seq x y z
N MET A 1 33.24 11.42 29.46
CA MET A 1 32.37 11.39 28.27
C MET A 1 32.51 10.01 27.65
N GLN A 2 31.50 9.15 27.76
CA GLN A 2 31.52 7.85 27.08
C GLN A 2 31.36 8.11 25.58
N GLN A 3 32.29 7.57 24.78
CA GLN A 3 32.17 7.58 23.33
C GLN A 3 30.88 6.85 22.92
N PRO A 4 30.14 7.31 21.91
CA PRO A 4 29.05 6.53 21.37
C PRO A 4 29.63 5.23 20.82
N LEU A 5 29.24 4.11 21.41
CA LEU A 5 29.48 2.78 20.85
C LEU A 5 28.80 2.76 19.48
N PHE A 6 29.59 2.91 18.41
CA PHE A 6 29.14 2.57 17.07
C PHE A 6 28.85 1.07 17.07
N TYR A 7 27.59 0.71 17.31
CA TYR A 7 27.10 -0.65 17.20
C TYR A 7 27.20 -1.03 15.71
N ARG A 8 28.32 -1.65 15.33
CA ARG A 8 28.42 -2.39 14.06
C ARG A 8 27.53 -3.62 14.19
N SER A 9 26.23 -3.47 13.97
CA SER A 9 25.38 -4.64 13.75
C SER A 9 25.80 -5.26 12.42
N LYS A 10 26.20 -6.54 12.44
CA LYS A 10 26.20 -7.34 11.21
C LYS A 10 24.76 -7.32 10.67
N LEU A 11 24.61 -7.27 9.34
CA LEU A 11 23.31 -7.32 8.68
C LEU A 11 22.62 -8.64 9.07
N ASN A 12 21.69 -8.59 10.03
CA ASN A 12 21.11 -9.80 10.63
C ASN A 12 19.79 -10.14 9.94
N ILE A 13 19.89 -10.63 8.69
CA ILE A 13 18.72 -10.90 7.81
C ILE A 13 17.72 -11.84 8.47
N HIS A 14 18.14 -12.75 9.35
CA HIS A 14 17.22 -13.63 10.10
C HIS A 14 16.14 -12.90 10.90
N LEU A 15 16.37 -11.64 11.25
CA LEU A 15 15.43 -10.79 11.98
C LEU A 15 14.35 -10.16 11.08
N TRP A 16 14.57 -10.11 9.75
CA TRP A 16 13.67 -9.44 8.80
C TRP A 16 13.57 -10.14 7.43
N TRP A 17 13.77 -11.46 7.37
CA TRP A 17 13.85 -12.17 6.10
C TRP A 17 12.55 -12.13 5.30
N LEU A 18 11.40 -11.95 5.95
CA LEU A 18 10.13 -11.89 5.24
C LEU A 18 10.03 -10.59 4.42
N SER A 19 10.50 -9.47 4.99
CA SER A 19 10.65 -8.21 4.26
C SER A 19 11.59 -8.39 3.07
N ALA A 20 12.70 -9.11 3.25
CA ALA A 20 13.62 -9.43 2.15
C ALA A 20 12.95 -10.27 1.05
N VAL A 21 12.14 -11.26 1.42
CA VAL A 21 11.37 -12.09 0.46
C VAL A 21 10.39 -11.23 -0.34
N VAL A 22 9.65 -10.32 0.31
CA VAL A 22 8.72 -9.43 -0.41
C VAL A 22 9.48 -8.53 -1.38
N ILE A 23 10.66 -8.02 -1.00
CA ILE A 23 11.52 -7.23 -1.89
C ILE A 23 11.96 -8.07 -3.11
N ILE A 24 12.45 -9.28 -2.87
CA ILE A 24 12.91 -10.19 -3.92
C ILE A 24 11.77 -10.52 -4.88
N ILE A 25 10.56 -10.82 -4.37
CA ILE A 25 9.38 -11.10 -5.20
C ILE A 25 9.09 -9.93 -6.14
N ASN A 26 9.07 -8.70 -5.63
CA ASN A 26 8.81 -7.51 -6.46
C ASN A 26 9.89 -7.32 -7.54
N ILE A 27 11.16 -7.50 -7.19
CA ILE A 27 12.27 -7.41 -8.16
C ILE A 27 12.13 -8.49 -9.24
N LEU A 28 11.86 -9.75 -8.85
CA LEU A 28 11.72 -10.85 -9.80
C LEU A 28 10.50 -10.68 -10.71
N LEU A 29 9.36 -10.24 -10.18
CA LEU A 29 8.17 -9.96 -10.99
C LEU A 29 8.41 -8.82 -11.97
N TYR A 30 9.12 -7.77 -11.55
CA TYR A 30 9.48 -6.66 -12.43
C TYR A 30 10.45 -7.09 -13.55
N LEU A 31 11.46 -7.89 -13.24
CA LEU A 31 12.34 -8.48 -14.27
C LEU A 31 11.57 -9.41 -15.22
N TYR A 32 10.61 -10.17 -14.69
CA TYR A 32 9.73 -11.02 -15.48
C TYR A 32 8.86 -10.21 -16.44
N GLN A 33 8.27 -9.10 -15.98
CA GLN A 33 7.50 -8.16 -16.81
C GLN A 33 8.36 -7.58 -17.94
N ILE A 34 9.59 -7.14 -17.65
CA ILE A 34 10.53 -6.63 -18.67
C ILE A 34 10.84 -7.71 -19.71
N SER A 35 11.11 -8.94 -19.27
CA SER A 35 11.40 -10.05 -20.20
C SER A 35 10.22 -10.39 -21.14
N HIS A 36 9.01 -9.92 -20.82
CA HIS A 36 7.79 -10.09 -21.61
C HIS A 36 7.35 -8.81 -22.33
N GLY A 37 8.24 -7.82 -22.46
CA GLY A 37 8.05 -6.65 -23.32
C GLY A 37 7.52 -5.40 -22.62
N VAL A 38 7.43 -5.40 -21.28
CA VAL A 38 7.13 -4.17 -20.52
C VAL A 38 8.35 -3.25 -20.52
N ASP A 39 8.15 -1.97 -20.83
CA ASP A 39 9.24 -0.99 -20.80
C ASP A 39 9.81 -0.83 -19.38
N SER A 40 11.14 -0.79 -19.25
CA SER A 40 11.79 -0.70 -17.94
C SER A 40 11.73 0.70 -17.30
N ALA A 41 11.61 1.77 -18.08
CA ALA A 41 11.60 3.13 -17.55
C ALA A 41 10.18 3.71 -17.51
N ASP A 42 9.38 3.45 -18.55
CA ASP A 42 8.06 4.05 -18.75
C ASP A 42 7.02 3.02 -19.23
N PRO A 43 6.61 2.06 -18.38
CA PRO A 43 5.54 1.12 -18.71
C PRO A 43 4.23 1.83 -19.09
N LYS A 44 3.56 1.34 -20.14
CA LYS A 44 2.25 1.86 -20.51
C LYS A 44 1.18 1.45 -19.50
N LEU A 45 0.12 2.26 -19.38
CA LEU A 45 -1.05 1.91 -18.55
C LEU A 45 -1.70 0.59 -18.98
N THR A 46 -1.70 0.28 -20.28
CA THR A 46 -2.20 -0.99 -20.82
C THR A 46 -1.38 -2.19 -20.32
N ASP A 47 -0.06 -2.04 -20.21
CA ASP A 47 0.82 -3.08 -19.66
C ASP A 47 0.53 -3.27 -18.17
N ALA A 48 0.40 -2.17 -17.43
CA ALA A 48 0.05 -2.21 -16.01
C ALA A 48 -1.27 -2.98 -15.79
N ILE A 49 -2.32 -2.65 -16.54
CA ILE A 49 -3.62 -3.34 -16.46
C ILE A 49 -3.46 -4.81 -16.85
N LYS A 50 -2.73 -5.14 -17.92
CA LYS A 50 -2.48 -6.54 -18.32
C LYS A 50 -1.80 -7.35 -17.22
N TRP A 51 -0.89 -6.72 -16.46
CA TRP A 51 -0.14 -7.33 -15.38
C TRP A 51 -0.79 -7.23 -13.99
N GLY A 52 -2.08 -6.87 -13.93
CA GLY A 52 -2.85 -6.93 -12.70
C GLY A 52 -2.82 -5.65 -11.86
N ALA A 53 -2.49 -4.50 -12.45
CA ALA A 53 -2.74 -3.19 -11.83
C ALA A 53 -4.22 -3.01 -11.49
N ASP A 54 -4.46 -2.20 -10.47
CA ASP A 54 -5.80 -1.88 -10.02
C ASP A 54 -6.45 -0.89 -10.97
N TYR A 55 -7.65 -1.22 -11.42
CA TYR A 55 -8.47 -0.40 -12.30
C TYR A 55 -9.92 -0.67 -11.96
N ALA A 56 -10.57 0.24 -11.23
CA ALA A 56 -11.87 0.02 -10.58
C ALA A 56 -12.93 -0.68 -11.46
N PRO A 57 -13.13 -0.33 -12.75
CA PRO A 57 -14.06 -1.03 -13.62
C PRO A 57 -13.76 -2.53 -13.77
N LEU A 58 -12.49 -2.90 -13.88
CA LEU A 58 -12.08 -4.29 -14.04
C LEU A 58 -11.99 -4.99 -12.67
N THR A 59 -11.44 -4.31 -11.67
CA THR A 59 -11.27 -4.82 -10.30
C THR A 59 -12.61 -5.19 -9.66
N LEU A 60 -13.60 -4.29 -9.73
CA LEU A 60 -14.88 -4.47 -9.02
C LEU A 60 -15.92 -5.27 -9.80
N LEU A 61 -15.82 -5.32 -11.13
CA LEU A 61 -16.81 -6.02 -11.96
C LEU A 61 -16.40 -7.46 -12.30
N LEU A 62 -15.10 -7.73 -12.44
CA LEU A 62 -14.61 -8.98 -13.05
C LEU A 62 -13.44 -9.64 -12.30
N GLN A 63 -12.49 -8.87 -11.78
CA GLN A 63 -11.16 -9.35 -11.36
C GLN A 63 -10.73 -8.78 -9.99
N PRO A 64 -11.38 -9.17 -8.87
CA PRO A 64 -11.11 -8.61 -7.54
C PRO A 64 -9.69 -8.91 -7.02
N GLU A 65 -9.01 -9.91 -7.57
CA GLU A 65 -7.60 -10.21 -7.27
C GLU A 65 -6.67 -9.03 -7.55
N ARG A 66 -7.08 -8.08 -8.40
CA ARG A 66 -6.34 -6.84 -8.71
C ARG A 66 -6.05 -6.00 -7.49
N LEU A 67 -6.91 -6.01 -6.48
CA LEU A 67 -6.67 -5.35 -5.20
C LEU A 67 -5.36 -5.81 -4.55
N PHE A 68 -4.97 -7.07 -4.78
CA PHE A 68 -3.72 -7.63 -4.28
C PHE A 68 -2.59 -7.60 -5.33
N THR A 69 -2.85 -8.00 -6.57
CA THR A 69 -1.79 -8.07 -7.61
C THR A 69 -1.21 -6.71 -7.96
N ALA A 70 -2.01 -5.64 -7.85
CA ALA A 70 -1.56 -4.28 -8.10
C ALA A 70 -0.40 -3.86 -7.20
N MET A 71 -0.26 -4.48 -6.03
CA MET A 71 0.84 -4.22 -5.10
C MET A 71 2.22 -4.65 -5.64
N PHE A 72 2.27 -5.38 -6.76
CA PHE A 72 3.49 -5.98 -7.31
C PHE A 72 3.90 -5.47 -8.70
N PHE A 73 3.07 -4.65 -9.35
CA PHE A 73 3.45 -3.96 -10.58
C PHE A 73 4.04 -2.57 -10.27
N HIS A 74 5.06 -2.14 -11.00
CA HIS A 74 5.70 -0.84 -10.76
C HIS A 74 5.91 -0.07 -12.07
N PHE A 75 5.55 1.23 -12.05
CA PHE A 75 5.80 2.17 -13.15
C PHE A 75 7.29 2.54 -13.25
N GLY A 76 8.07 1.63 -13.82
CA GLY A 76 9.48 1.86 -14.16
C GLY A 76 10.46 1.61 -13.00
N PHE A 77 11.74 1.64 -13.36
CA PHE A 77 12.83 1.23 -12.46
C PHE A 77 12.95 2.12 -11.22
N ILE A 78 12.82 3.44 -11.39
CA ILE A 78 12.95 4.40 -10.28
C ILE A 78 11.83 4.17 -9.25
N HIS A 79 10.60 3.95 -9.72
CA HIS A 79 9.47 3.68 -8.84
C HIS A 79 9.66 2.37 -8.05
N LEU A 80 10.13 1.30 -8.69
CA LEU A 80 10.50 0.06 -8.00
C LEU A 80 11.62 0.31 -6.98
N ALA A 81 12.72 0.95 -7.38
CA ALA A 81 13.88 1.15 -6.53
C ALA A 81 13.53 1.92 -5.25
N LEU A 82 12.74 2.98 -5.36
CA LEU A 82 12.28 3.77 -4.21
C LEU A 82 11.36 2.95 -3.30
N ASN A 83 10.45 2.14 -3.86
CA ASN A 83 9.60 1.25 -3.07
C ASN A 83 10.41 0.19 -2.31
N MET A 84 11.36 -0.46 -2.99
CA MET A 84 12.18 -1.50 -2.37
C MET A 84 13.12 -0.93 -1.31
N TRP A 85 13.66 0.28 -1.54
CA TRP A 85 14.44 0.99 -0.55
C TRP A 85 13.61 1.36 0.69
N ALA A 86 12.41 1.90 0.50
CA ALA A 86 11.50 2.21 1.60
C ALA A 86 11.01 0.95 2.33
N LEU A 87 10.70 -0.13 1.60
CA LEU A 87 10.33 -1.42 2.18
C LEU A 87 11.49 -2.03 2.97
N TYR A 88 12.72 -1.89 2.51
CA TYR A 88 13.89 -2.30 3.27
C TYR A 88 13.99 -1.52 4.59
N ILE A 89 13.87 -0.19 4.56
CA ILE A 89 13.97 0.66 5.75
C ILE A 89 12.82 0.39 6.75
N PHE A 90 11.57 0.45 6.29
CA PHE A 90 10.42 0.33 7.19
C PHE A 90 10.08 -1.12 7.51
N GLY A 91 10.14 -2.01 6.52
CA GLY A 91 9.81 -3.42 6.68
C GLY A 91 10.72 -4.11 7.68
N GLN A 92 12.03 -3.89 7.62
CA GLN A 92 12.95 -4.50 8.58
C GLN A 92 12.64 -4.11 10.04
N VAL A 93 12.23 -2.87 10.27
CA VAL A 93 11.93 -2.35 11.61
C VAL A 93 10.57 -2.86 12.07
N VAL A 94 9.55 -2.84 11.20
CA VAL A 94 8.22 -3.36 11.52
C VAL A 94 8.28 -4.87 11.80
N GLU A 95 8.98 -5.65 10.99
CA GLU A 95 9.08 -7.10 11.20
C GLU A 95 9.75 -7.44 12.53
N GLN A 96 10.75 -6.67 12.95
CA GLN A 96 11.44 -6.85 14.23
C GLN A 96 10.60 -6.45 15.44
N ILE A 97 9.80 -5.39 15.32
CA ILE A 97 8.97 -4.88 16.42
C ILE A 97 7.71 -5.73 16.60
N TYR A 98 7.00 -6.01 15.50
CA TYR A 98 5.66 -6.62 15.54
C TYR A 98 5.68 -8.12 15.24
N GLY A 99 6.78 -8.63 14.69
CA GLY A 99 6.91 -10.00 14.21
C GLY A 99 6.28 -10.19 12.83
N ARG A 100 6.69 -11.27 12.15
CA ARG A 100 6.34 -11.64 10.77
C ARG A 100 4.84 -11.60 10.46
N ILE A 101 4.04 -12.23 11.33
CA ILE A 101 2.58 -12.33 11.11
C ILE A 101 1.94 -10.93 11.08
N TYR A 102 2.33 -10.06 12.00
CA TYR A 102 1.70 -8.75 12.10
C TYR A 102 2.27 -7.76 11.07
N PHE A 103 3.54 -7.96 10.66
CA PHE A 103 4.08 -7.32 9.46
C PHE A 103 3.21 -7.63 8.22
N CYS A 104 2.85 -8.90 7.98
CA CYS A 104 1.96 -9.26 6.89
C CYS A 104 0.60 -8.58 6.99
N ILE A 105 0.02 -8.53 8.19
CA ILE A 105 -1.28 -7.87 8.42
C ILE A 105 -1.18 -6.39 8.03
N ILE A 106 -0.18 -5.67 8.54
CA ILE A 106 -0.01 -4.25 8.21
C ILE A 106 0.24 -4.08 6.70
N TYR A 107 1.19 -4.83 6.13
CA TYR A 107 1.59 -4.68 4.73
C TYR A 107 0.42 -4.97 3.77
N ILE A 108 -0.19 -6.15 3.87
CA ILE A 108 -1.24 -6.59 2.94
C ILE A 108 -2.48 -5.72 3.07
N PHE A 109 -2.97 -5.48 4.29
CA PHE A 109 -4.21 -4.74 4.46
C PHE A 109 -4.06 -3.25 4.24
N SER A 110 -2.89 -2.63 4.47
CA SER A 110 -2.67 -1.25 4.04
C SER A 110 -2.64 -1.10 2.51
N GLY A 111 -2.08 -2.07 1.79
CA GLY A 111 -2.11 -2.09 0.33
C GLY A 111 -3.53 -2.24 -0.23
N ILE A 112 -4.25 -3.27 0.23
CA ILE A 112 -5.64 -3.54 -0.20
C ILE A 112 -6.56 -2.37 0.17
N PHE A 113 -6.47 -1.85 1.39
CA PHE A 113 -7.27 -0.70 1.82
C PHE A 113 -6.97 0.54 0.98
N GLY A 114 -5.70 0.74 0.59
CA GLY A 114 -5.30 1.80 -0.33
C GLY A 114 -5.97 1.72 -1.70
N ASN A 115 -5.99 0.53 -2.29
CA ASN A 115 -6.66 0.29 -3.56
C ASN A 115 -8.18 0.46 -3.43
N LEU A 116 -8.79 -0.10 -2.38
CA LEU A 116 -10.23 0.06 -2.13
C LEU A 116 -10.67 1.53 -1.97
N LEU A 117 -9.88 2.37 -1.28
CA LEU A 117 -10.21 3.80 -1.19
C LEU A 117 -10.05 4.52 -2.54
N THR A 118 -9.10 4.08 -3.35
CA THR A 118 -8.94 4.57 -4.73
C THR A 118 -10.16 4.21 -5.58
N ASP A 119 -10.68 3.00 -5.42
CA ASP A 119 -11.90 2.53 -6.07
C ASP A 119 -13.14 3.34 -5.64
N VAL A 120 -13.29 3.65 -4.35
CA VAL A 120 -14.36 4.53 -3.86
C VAL A 120 -14.33 5.88 -4.57
N ILE A 121 -13.14 6.48 -4.69
CA ILE A 121 -12.97 7.78 -5.34
C ILE A 121 -13.24 7.65 -6.85
N SER A 122 -12.84 6.54 -7.48
CA SER A 122 -13.14 6.28 -8.89
C SER A 122 -14.64 6.15 -9.15
N ILE A 123 -15.40 5.54 -8.25
CA ILE A 123 -16.87 5.49 -8.31
C ILE A 123 -17.44 6.91 -8.22
N TYR A 124 -17.02 7.69 -7.22
CA TYR A 124 -17.51 9.05 -7.02
C TYR A 124 -17.20 9.98 -8.20
N ASN A 125 -15.98 9.92 -8.71
CA ASN A 125 -15.56 10.68 -9.89
C ASN A 125 -16.35 10.29 -11.14
N SER A 126 -16.64 8.99 -11.31
CA SER A 126 -17.48 8.49 -12.40
C SER A 126 -18.93 9.01 -12.29
N GLN A 127 -19.49 9.07 -11.08
CA GLN A 127 -20.81 9.67 -10.85
C GLN A 127 -20.81 11.16 -11.20
N ILE A 128 -19.77 11.90 -10.83
CA ILE A 128 -19.64 13.32 -11.19
C ILE A 128 -19.58 13.47 -12.72
N ALA A 129 -18.77 12.67 -13.40
CA ALA A 129 -18.64 12.74 -14.86
C ALA A 129 -19.98 12.49 -15.56
N MET A 130 -20.74 11.49 -15.11
CA MET A 130 -22.08 11.18 -15.62
C MET A 130 -23.07 12.32 -15.36
N ASN A 131 -23.10 12.85 -14.14
CA ASN A 131 -24.06 13.89 -13.74
C ASN A 131 -23.78 15.25 -14.40
N THR A 132 -22.51 15.55 -14.69
CA THR A 132 -22.09 16.83 -15.29
C THR A 132 -21.90 16.75 -16.81
N HIS A 133 -21.98 15.54 -17.39
CA HIS A 133 -21.60 15.26 -18.77
C HIS A 133 -20.19 15.75 -19.15
N HIS A 134 -19.29 15.82 -18.17
CA HIS A 134 -17.91 16.26 -18.34
C HIS A 134 -16.95 15.09 -18.09
N PHE A 135 -16.23 14.67 -19.12
CA PHE A 135 -15.29 13.55 -19.07
C PHE A 135 -13.87 14.07 -19.24
N SER A 136 -13.17 14.28 -18.12
CA SER A 136 -11.75 14.62 -18.07
C SER A 136 -10.94 13.45 -17.52
N ASN A 137 -9.64 13.43 -17.79
CA ASN A 137 -8.75 12.37 -17.30
C ASN A 137 -8.75 12.23 -15.77
N GLU A 138 -9.04 13.32 -15.03
CA GLU A 138 -9.11 13.32 -13.56
C GLU A 138 -10.38 12.65 -13.03
N LEU A 139 -11.46 12.65 -13.83
CA LEU A 139 -12.74 12.06 -13.46
C LEU A 139 -12.88 10.60 -13.92
N LEU A 140 -11.98 10.13 -14.80
CA LEU A 140 -11.94 8.74 -15.23
C LEU A 140 -11.28 7.85 -14.16
N PRO A 141 -11.65 6.55 -14.09
CA PRO A 141 -11.05 5.64 -13.12
C PRO A 141 -9.53 5.56 -13.30
N HIS A 142 -8.81 5.75 -12.19
CA HIS A 142 -7.34 5.78 -12.18
C HIS A 142 -6.77 4.36 -12.24
N VAL A 143 -5.61 4.19 -12.90
CA VAL A 143 -4.85 2.94 -12.88
C VAL A 143 -3.81 3.01 -11.77
N SER A 144 -3.95 2.19 -10.73
CA SER A 144 -3.08 2.20 -9.56
C SER A 144 -2.19 0.95 -9.51
N ALA A 145 -0.89 1.13 -9.28
CA ALA A 145 0.04 0.03 -9.10
C ALA A 145 1.23 0.44 -8.23
N GLY A 146 1.76 -0.53 -7.48
CA GLY A 146 2.96 -0.39 -6.67
C GLY A 146 2.76 -0.84 -5.23
N ALA A 147 3.85 -1.23 -4.59
CA ALA A 147 3.87 -1.59 -3.17
C ALA A 147 3.64 -0.38 -2.23
N SER A 148 3.58 0.84 -2.76
CA SER A 148 3.72 2.06 -1.99
C SER A 148 2.62 2.30 -0.97
N GLY A 149 1.36 1.90 -1.23
CA GLY A 149 0.28 1.98 -0.23
C GLY A 149 0.58 1.12 1.00
N ALA A 150 1.09 -0.10 0.78
CA ALA A 150 1.53 -1.00 1.84
C ALA A 150 2.75 -0.47 2.59
N VAL A 151 3.74 0.06 1.86
CA VAL A 151 4.94 0.69 2.44
C VAL A 151 4.58 1.91 3.29
N MET A 152 3.66 2.75 2.83
CA MET A 152 3.12 3.87 3.60
C MET A 152 2.39 3.39 4.85
N GLY A 153 1.73 2.24 4.81
CA GLY A 153 1.20 1.56 5.99
C GLY A 153 2.26 1.19 7.02
N LEU A 154 3.39 0.61 6.58
CA LEU A 154 4.53 0.33 7.46
C LEU A 154 5.09 1.63 8.07
N GLY A 155 5.22 2.68 7.26
CA GLY A 155 5.65 4.00 7.72
C GLY A 155 4.68 4.63 8.73
N GLY A 156 3.37 4.53 8.50
CA GLY A 156 2.33 4.99 9.43
C GLY A 156 2.32 4.24 10.74
N ALA A 157 2.54 2.92 10.68
CA ALA A 157 2.70 2.09 11.86
C ALA A 157 3.87 2.56 12.74
N LEU A 158 5.07 2.73 12.15
CA LEU A 158 6.25 3.21 12.87
C LEU A 158 6.08 4.64 13.37
N THR A 159 5.45 5.51 12.57
CA THR A 159 5.19 6.90 12.94
C THR A 159 4.33 6.95 14.18
N VAL A 160 3.15 6.31 14.19
CA VAL A 160 2.28 6.29 15.38
C VAL A 160 3.00 5.67 16.57
N LEU A 161 3.70 4.54 16.38
CA LEU A 161 4.43 3.90 17.46
C LEU A 161 5.46 4.83 18.12
N ALA A 162 6.13 5.68 17.33
CA ALA A 162 7.09 6.65 17.85
C ALA A 162 6.46 7.69 18.78
N TYR A 163 5.16 8.02 18.60
CA TYR A 163 4.44 8.96 19.45
C TYR A 163 3.84 8.30 20.71
N LEU A 164 3.63 6.98 20.70
CA LEU A 164 3.16 6.24 21.85
C LEU A 164 4.25 6.12 22.94
N PRO A 165 3.87 5.97 24.22
CA PRO A 165 4.83 5.77 25.31
C PRO A 165 5.85 4.66 24.99
N SER A 166 7.13 5.00 25.08
CA SER A 166 8.20 4.06 24.73
C SER A 166 8.27 2.92 25.74
N HIS A 167 8.29 1.68 25.27
CA HIS A 167 8.75 0.56 26.07
C HIS A 167 10.27 0.42 25.87
N ALA A 168 10.99 0.12 26.96
CA ALA A 168 12.44 -0.10 26.98
C ALA A 168 12.93 -1.30 26.11
N SER A 169 12.04 -1.95 25.37
CA SER A 169 12.28 -3.20 24.64
C SER A 169 12.40 -3.02 23.12
N TYR A 170 12.35 -1.80 22.59
CA TYR A 170 12.52 -1.60 21.14
C TYR A 170 14.02 -1.53 20.80
N PRO A 171 14.51 -2.33 19.84
CA PRO A 171 15.92 -2.31 19.44
C PRO A 171 16.31 -1.07 18.62
N PHE A 172 15.36 -0.17 18.33
CA PHE A 172 15.55 0.98 17.46
C PHE A 172 15.14 2.29 18.14
N ILE A 173 15.91 3.35 17.87
CA ILE A 173 15.52 4.72 18.19
C ILE A 173 14.64 5.23 17.05
N LEU A 174 13.33 5.32 17.31
CA LEU A 174 12.37 5.88 16.37
C LEU A 174 12.33 7.40 16.52
N SER A 175 12.95 8.13 15.60
CA SER A 175 12.87 9.59 15.58
C SER A 175 11.49 10.03 15.09
N LYS A 176 10.64 10.49 16.02
CA LYS A 176 9.27 10.99 15.74
C LYS A 176 9.27 12.02 14.62
N LYS A 177 10.17 13.02 14.72
CA LYS A 177 10.29 14.11 13.75
C LYS A 177 10.74 13.58 12.38
N SER A 178 11.76 12.72 12.33
CA SER A 178 12.27 12.21 11.06
C SER A 178 11.24 11.34 10.35
N LEU A 179 10.54 10.45 11.07
CA LEU A 179 9.49 9.62 10.48
C LEU A 179 8.36 10.49 9.93
N MET A 180 7.86 11.46 10.72
CA MET A 180 6.81 12.36 10.25
C MET A 180 7.25 13.15 9.00
N ILE A 181 8.46 13.70 9.00
CA ILE A 181 9.00 14.45 7.86
C ILE A 181 9.10 13.54 6.62
N VAL A 182 9.64 12.33 6.75
CA VAL A 182 9.77 11.40 5.61
C VAL A 182 8.40 11.02 5.06
N MET A 183 7.40 10.78 5.92
CA MET A 183 6.04 10.48 5.49
C MET A 183 5.37 11.65 4.76
N LEU A 184 5.53 12.87 5.27
CA LEU A 184 5.02 14.07 4.62
C LEU A 184 5.71 14.35 3.28
N LEU A 185 7.03 14.17 3.21
CA LEU A 185 7.79 14.33 1.98
C LEU A 185 7.38 13.30 0.92
N ASN A 186 7.17 12.04 1.31
CA ASN A 186 6.68 11.00 0.39
C ASN A 186 5.31 11.37 -0.20
N LEU A 187 4.37 11.83 0.64
CA LEU A 187 3.06 12.31 0.17
C LEU A 187 3.21 13.55 -0.74
N ALA A 188 4.07 14.50 -0.39
CA ALA A 188 4.28 15.71 -1.18
C ALA A 188 4.89 15.39 -2.56
N ILE A 189 5.90 14.51 -2.62
CA ILE A 189 6.51 14.08 -3.89
C ILE A 189 5.48 13.40 -4.78
N GLY A 190 4.57 12.60 -4.20
CA GLY A 190 3.50 11.95 -4.93
C GLY A 190 2.50 12.90 -5.58
N ILE A 191 2.36 14.14 -5.10
CA ILE A 191 1.49 15.15 -5.74
C ILE A 191 2.08 15.62 -7.07
N PHE A 192 3.41 15.65 -7.18
CA PHE A 192 4.13 16.17 -8.34
C PHE A 192 4.61 15.09 -9.31
N THR A 193 4.39 13.81 -9.00
CA THR A 193 4.87 12.69 -9.79
C THR A 193 3.69 11.98 -10.48
N PRO A 194 3.67 11.91 -11.82
CA PRO A 194 2.62 11.20 -12.55
C PRO A 194 2.48 9.74 -12.12
N ASN A 195 1.25 9.21 -12.19
CA ASN A 195 0.92 7.82 -11.85
C ASN A 195 1.20 7.42 -10.38
N ILE A 196 1.51 8.36 -9.50
CA ILE A 196 1.54 8.12 -8.05
C ILE A 196 0.16 8.33 -7.45
N ASN A 197 -0.34 7.29 -6.81
CA ASN A 197 -1.64 7.30 -6.15
C ASN A 197 -1.54 7.78 -4.69
N ASN A 198 -1.71 9.08 -4.48
CA ASN A 198 -1.68 9.68 -3.15
C ASN A 198 -2.85 9.24 -2.25
N ILE A 199 -3.98 8.85 -2.83
CA ILE A 199 -5.13 8.34 -2.07
C ILE A 199 -4.76 7.01 -1.43
N ALA A 200 -4.15 6.10 -2.19
CA ALA A 200 -3.62 4.84 -1.68
C ALA A 200 -2.51 5.05 -0.63
N HIS A 201 -1.65 6.07 -0.80
CA HIS A 201 -0.60 6.37 0.19
C HIS A 201 -1.18 6.87 1.51
N LEU A 202 -2.10 7.83 1.46
CA LEU A 202 -2.72 8.43 2.65
C LEU A 202 -3.55 7.40 3.41
N SER A 203 -4.38 6.64 2.71
CA SER A 203 -5.22 5.61 3.32
C SER A 203 -4.41 4.40 3.79
N GLY A 204 -3.37 4.00 3.06
CA GLY A 204 -2.41 2.99 3.49
C GLY A 204 -1.73 3.36 4.81
N PHE A 205 -1.22 4.59 4.91
CA PHE A 205 -0.68 5.18 6.14
C PHE A 205 -1.71 5.13 7.28
N ALA A 206 -2.95 5.56 7.03
CA ALA A 206 -4.01 5.58 8.02
C ALA A 206 -4.34 4.17 8.53
N MET A 207 -4.42 3.17 7.64
CA MET A 207 -4.63 1.77 8.03
C MET A 207 -3.49 1.25 8.91
N GLY A 208 -2.23 1.51 8.55
CA GLY A 208 -1.08 1.06 9.34
C GLY A 208 -0.99 1.72 10.72
N ALA A 209 -1.35 3.01 10.78
CA ALA A 209 -1.51 3.77 12.02
C ALA A 209 -2.59 3.16 12.94
N LEU A 210 -3.78 2.87 12.40
CA LEU A 210 -4.89 2.27 13.14
C LEU A 210 -4.54 0.86 13.66
N LEU A 211 -3.94 0.02 12.82
CA LEU A 211 -3.50 -1.32 13.21
C LEU A 211 -2.46 -1.26 14.32
N THR A 212 -1.53 -0.30 14.28
CA THR A 212 -0.57 -0.10 15.36
C THR A 212 -1.24 0.28 16.68
N LEU A 213 -2.25 1.15 16.64
CA LEU A 213 -2.99 1.54 17.83
C LEU A 213 -3.73 0.34 18.44
N ILE A 214 -4.40 -0.47 17.60
CA ILE A 214 -5.08 -1.70 18.01
C ILE A 214 -4.08 -2.69 18.63
N TRP A 215 -2.94 -2.89 17.97
CA TRP A 215 -1.89 -3.75 18.48
C TRP A 215 -1.40 -3.30 19.85
N TYR A 216 -1.11 -2.01 19.99
CA TYR A 216 -0.55 -1.42 21.21
C TYR A 216 -1.51 -1.55 22.40
N ILE A 217 -2.77 -1.14 22.21
CA ILE A 217 -3.81 -1.21 23.26
C ILE A 217 -4.08 -2.67 23.65
N THR A 218 -4.30 -3.53 22.66
CA THR A 218 -4.65 -4.93 22.91
C THR A 218 -3.50 -5.71 23.54
N LYS A 219 -2.25 -5.43 23.14
CA LYS A 219 -1.06 -6.05 23.74
C LYS A 219 -0.91 -5.68 25.21
N GLN A 220 -1.18 -4.43 25.58
CA GLN A 220 -1.09 -3.97 26.97
C GLN A 220 -2.21 -4.52 27.85
N LYS A 221 -3.44 -4.54 27.33
CA LYS A 221 -4.61 -4.99 28.09
C LYS A 221 -4.68 -6.50 28.22
N PHE A 222 -4.19 -7.23 27.20
CA PHE A 222 -4.28 -8.68 27.12
C PHE A 222 -2.89 -9.26 26.85
N ASN A 223 -2.60 -9.66 25.60
CA ASN A 223 -1.33 -10.24 25.22
C ASN A 223 -1.08 -10.07 23.71
N LEU A 224 0.12 -10.46 23.26
CA LEU A 224 0.53 -10.34 21.86
C LEU A 224 -0.33 -11.17 20.90
N VAL A 225 -0.85 -12.33 21.33
CA VAL A 225 -1.70 -13.18 20.48
C VAL A 225 -3.02 -12.47 20.20
N MET A 226 -3.65 -11.93 21.23
CA MET A 226 -4.90 -11.17 21.09
C MET A 226 -4.70 -9.91 20.23
N ALA A 227 -3.57 -9.21 20.38
CA ALA A 227 -3.23 -8.07 19.53
C ALA A 227 -3.19 -8.43 18.03
N LYS A 228 -2.64 -9.61 17.71
CA LYS A 228 -2.62 -10.13 16.33
C LYS A 228 -4.01 -10.47 15.82
N ILE A 229 -4.81 -11.17 16.62
CA ILE A 229 -6.18 -11.56 16.26
C ILE A 229 -7.06 -10.33 16.07
N CYS A 230 -7.11 -9.41 17.03
CA CYS A 230 -7.91 -8.19 16.93
C CYS A 230 -7.50 -7.33 15.74
N GLY A 231 -6.19 -7.19 15.48
CA GLY A 231 -5.70 -6.48 14.30
C GLY A 231 -6.16 -7.14 13.00
N LEU A 232 -6.03 -8.46 12.87
CA LEU A 232 -6.48 -9.19 11.69
C LEU A 232 -7.99 -9.06 11.46
N VAL A 233 -8.79 -9.28 12.50
CA VAL A 233 -10.26 -9.19 12.42
C VAL A 233 -10.69 -7.77 12.03
N PHE A 234 -10.07 -6.76 12.63
CA PHE A 234 -10.34 -5.37 12.27
C PHE A 234 -9.97 -5.07 10.82
N ALA A 235 -8.75 -5.43 10.39
CA ALA A 235 -8.27 -5.18 9.04
C ALA A 235 -9.16 -5.84 7.98
N LEU A 236 -9.52 -7.11 8.22
CA LEU A 236 -10.40 -7.88 7.36
C LEU A 236 -11.81 -7.28 7.32
N GLY A 237 -12.38 -6.97 8.49
CA GLY A 237 -13.72 -6.37 8.59
C GLY A 237 -13.79 -5.02 7.87
N MET A 238 -12.78 -4.17 8.05
CA MET A 238 -12.69 -2.86 7.40
C MET A 238 -12.58 -2.99 5.87
N CYS A 239 -11.67 -3.84 5.38
CA CYS A 239 -11.50 -4.03 3.93
C CYS A 239 -12.71 -4.71 3.30
N LEU A 240 -13.30 -5.71 3.95
CA LEU A 240 -14.50 -6.38 3.45
C LEU A 240 -15.70 -5.43 3.41
N SER A 241 -15.90 -4.63 4.47
CA SER A 241 -16.98 -3.64 4.50
C SER A 241 -16.83 -2.62 3.38
N LEU A 242 -15.61 -2.15 3.14
CA LEU A 242 -15.33 -1.19 2.08
C LEU A 242 -15.44 -1.82 0.68
N TYR A 243 -15.01 -3.07 0.51
CA TYR A 243 -15.21 -3.81 -0.74
C TYR A 243 -16.70 -3.99 -1.05
N VAL A 244 -17.51 -4.40 -0.07
CA VAL A 244 -18.97 -4.52 -0.22
C VAL A 244 -19.59 -3.16 -0.55
N TYR A 245 -19.13 -2.09 0.07
CA TYR A 245 -19.52 -0.72 -0.27
C TYR A 245 -19.21 -0.40 -1.74
N CYS A 246 -17.99 -0.67 -2.21
CA CYS A 246 -17.60 -0.48 -3.61
C CYS A 246 -18.49 -1.27 -4.57
N ILE A 247 -18.74 -2.55 -4.30
CA ILE A 247 -19.61 -3.40 -5.12
C ILE A 247 -21.04 -2.83 -5.17
N TYR A 248 -21.59 -2.41 -4.04
CA TYR A 248 -22.93 -1.83 -4.00
C TYR A 248 -23.04 -0.56 -4.84
N TYR A 249 -22.10 0.38 -4.68
CA TYR A 249 -22.13 1.67 -5.38
C TYR A 249 -21.64 1.61 -6.83
N SER A 250 -20.84 0.61 -7.21
CA SER A 250 -20.42 0.41 -8.61
C SER A 250 -21.61 0.24 -9.56
N LYS A 251 -22.76 -0.26 -9.07
CA LYS A 251 -24.01 -0.36 -9.84
C LYS A 251 -24.51 0.98 -10.38
N THR A 252 -24.21 2.08 -9.69
CA THR A 252 -24.62 3.43 -10.10
C THR A 252 -23.83 3.97 -11.29
N VAL A 253 -22.67 3.38 -11.58
CA VAL A 253 -21.74 3.79 -12.65
C VAL A 253 -21.51 2.67 -13.66
N LEU A 254 -22.33 1.61 -13.60
CA LEU A 254 -22.14 0.38 -14.35
C LEU A 254 -22.13 0.60 -15.86
N GLU A 255 -23.06 1.39 -16.39
CA GLU A 255 -23.17 1.68 -17.82
C GLU A 255 -21.89 2.36 -18.36
N LEU A 256 -21.39 3.37 -17.64
CA LEU A 256 -20.15 4.05 -17.99
C LEU A 256 -18.97 3.08 -17.95
N TRP A 257 -18.86 2.28 -16.91
CA TRP A 257 -17.73 1.35 -16.74
C TRP A 257 -17.74 0.23 -17.79
N GLN A 258 -18.90 -0.28 -18.17
CA GLN A 258 -19.02 -1.22 -19.29
C GLN A 258 -18.65 -0.56 -20.62
N ALA A 259 -19.07 0.68 -20.86
CA ALA A 259 -18.67 1.44 -22.05
C ALA A 259 -17.14 1.63 -22.11
N LEU A 260 -16.50 2.01 -21.00
CA LEU A 260 -15.05 2.14 -20.90
C LEU A 260 -14.31 0.83 -21.20
N LEU A 261 -14.79 -0.29 -20.64
CA LEU A 261 -14.19 -1.61 -20.91
C LEU A 261 -14.35 -2.03 -22.38
N SER A 262 -15.47 -1.68 -23.02
CA SER A 262 -15.69 -1.97 -24.44
C SER A 262 -14.86 -1.09 -25.37
N ALA A 263 -14.67 0.19 -25.02
CA ALA A 263 -13.91 1.15 -25.81
C ALA A 263 -12.40 0.95 -25.67
N ASN A 264 -11.94 0.58 -24.48
CA ASN A 264 -10.52 0.32 -24.19
C ASN A 264 -10.13 -1.13 -24.43
N ALA A 265 -10.95 -1.92 -25.17
CA ALA A 265 -10.80 -3.36 -25.36
C ALA A 265 -9.35 -3.80 -25.23
N PHE A 266 -8.99 -4.26 -24.03
CA PHE A 266 -7.63 -4.60 -23.62
C PHE A 266 -7.19 -5.94 -24.24
N THR A 267 -7.60 -6.19 -25.49
CA THR A 267 -7.29 -7.35 -26.33
C THR A 267 -6.00 -7.11 -27.10
#